data_AF-A0A208XSZ5-F1
#
_entry.id   AF-A0A208XSZ5-F1
#
_cell.length_a   1.000
_cell.length_b   1.000
_cell.length_c   1.000
_cell.angle_alpha   90.00
_cell.angle_beta   90.00
_cell.angle_gamma   90.00
#
_symmetry.space_group_name_H-M   'P 1'
#
loop_
_entity.id
_entity.type
_entity.pdbx_description
1 polymer ?
#
loop_
_entity_poly.entity_id
_entity_poly.type
_entity_poly.pdbx_seq_one_letter_code
_entity_poly.pdbx_strand_id
1 'polypeptide(L)'
;MPVRDHSGKRRWVAPSELSAPDLVAFDAERADFNGALAQFAIGLLSTHAPLNNARDWESWFVSPPDASTLQSWWRDSVAHFVYGGEPLCLARS
;
A
#
# COMPACT_ATOMS: atom_id res chain seq x y z
N MET A 1 -3.18 -5.32 5.61
CA MET A 1 -3.54 -3.99 6.14
C MET A 1 -5.06 -3.86 6.13
N PRO A 2 -5.70 -3.49 7.25
CA PRO A 2 -7.15 -3.31 7.29
C PRO A 2 -7.55 -2.01 6.60
N VAL A 3 -8.47 -2.11 5.65
CA VAL A 3 -9.00 -0.98 4.87
C VAL A 3 -10.51 -1.09 4.76
N ARG A 4 -11.15 0.01 4.40
CA ARG A 4 -12.59 0.08 4.14
C ARG A 4 -12.87 0.61 2.74
N ASP A 5 -13.80 -0.03 2.05
CA ASP A 5 -14.27 0.37 0.73
C ASP A 5 -15.44 1.38 0.78
N HIS A 6 -15.91 1.85 -0.39
CA HIS A 6 -17.07 2.74 -0.50
C HIS A 6 -18.38 2.17 0.08
N SER A 7 -18.51 0.84 0.20
CA SER A 7 -19.68 0.21 0.82
C SER A 7 -19.61 0.23 2.36
N GLY A 8 -18.48 0.66 2.92
CA GLY A 8 -18.23 0.65 4.35
C GLY A 8 -17.71 -0.69 4.87
N LYS A 9 -17.45 -1.67 4.00
CA LYS A 9 -17.00 -3.00 4.38
C LYS A 9 -15.49 -3.00 4.64
N ARG A 10 -15.09 -3.59 5.78
CA ARG A 10 -13.69 -3.85 6.11
C ARG A 10 -13.15 -5.04 5.32
N ARG A 11 -11.96 -4.89 4.75
CA ARG A 11 -11.17 -6.00 4.18
C ARG A 11 -9.69 -5.87 4.53
N TRP A 12 -8.99 -7.00 4.51
CA TRP A 12 -7.54 -7.05 4.65
C TRP A 12 -6.90 -7.11 3.27
N VAL A 13 -5.96 -6.20 3.02
CA VAL A 13 -5.26 -6.10 1.74
C VAL A 13 -3.75 -6.14 1.93
N ALA A 14 -3.01 -6.66 0.97
CA ALA A 14 -1.57 -6.44 0.87
C ALA A 14 -1.28 -4.96 0.57
N PRO A 15 -0.08 -4.43 0.86
CA PRO A 15 0.30 -3.07 0.49
C PRO A 15 0.10 -2.77 -1.01
N SER A 16 0.21 -3.77 -1.89
CA SER A 16 0.13 -3.56 -3.36
C SER A 16 -1.29 -3.28 -3.80
N GLU A 17 -2.26 -3.77 -3.04
CA GLU A 17 -3.67 -3.56 -3.30
C GLU A 17 -4.17 -2.18 -2.82
N LEU A 18 -3.31 -1.35 -2.22
CA LEU A 18 -3.64 0.04 -1.87
C LEU A 18 -3.91 0.94 -3.09
N SER A 19 -3.53 0.50 -4.29
CA SER A 19 -3.90 1.18 -5.55
C SER A 19 -5.37 1.00 -5.94
N ALA A 20 -6.13 0.18 -5.21
CA ALA A 20 -7.49 -0.14 -5.59
C ALA A 20 -8.41 1.10 -5.45
N PRO A 21 -9.14 1.49 -6.53
CA PRO A 21 -9.85 2.76 -6.59
C PRO A 21 -11.07 2.83 -5.68
N ASP A 22 -11.55 1.68 -5.17
CA ASP A 22 -12.70 1.58 -4.28
C ASP A 22 -12.36 1.80 -2.81
N LEU A 23 -11.07 1.89 -2.46
CA LEU A 23 -10.61 2.07 -1.09
C LEU A 23 -10.76 3.52 -0.63
N VAL A 24 -11.31 3.70 0.57
CA VAL A 24 -11.61 5.03 1.12
C VAL A 24 -10.66 5.40 2.25
N ALA A 25 -10.32 4.45 3.12
CA ALA A 25 -9.47 4.70 4.29
C ALA A 25 -8.88 3.40 4.86
N PHE A 26 -7.83 3.54 5.67
CA PHE A 26 -7.45 2.51 6.64
C PHE A 26 -8.53 2.34 7.70
N ASP A 27 -8.69 1.11 8.17
CA ASP A 27 -9.75 0.72 9.11
C ASP A 27 -9.19 -0.15 10.25
N ALA A 28 -8.13 0.32 10.88
CA ALA A 28 -7.62 -0.26 12.11
C ALA A 28 -8.58 -0.03 13.29
N GLU A 29 -8.53 -0.93 14.28
CA GLU A 29 -9.39 -0.87 15.47
C GLU A 29 -9.11 0.36 16.36
N ARG A 30 -7.91 0.93 16.26
CA ARG A 30 -7.50 2.13 17.00
C ARG A 30 -6.99 3.21 16.07
N ALA A 31 -7.32 4.47 16.39
CA ALA A 31 -7.00 5.62 15.55
C ALA A 31 -5.48 5.85 15.37
N ASP A 32 -4.67 5.59 16.40
CA ASP A 32 -3.21 5.70 16.32
C ASP A 32 -2.60 4.69 15.33
N PHE A 33 -3.20 3.51 15.20
CA PHE A 33 -2.80 2.51 14.22
C PHE A 33 -3.18 2.92 12.79
N ASN A 34 -4.28 3.65 12.58
CA ASN A 34 -4.58 4.22 11.26
C ASN A 34 -3.48 5.20 10.81
N GLY A 35 -3.04 6.07 11.72
CA GLY A 35 -1.91 6.96 11.47
C GLY A 35 -0.62 6.19 11.16
N ALA A 36 -0.31 5.16 11.95
CA ALA A 36 0.87 4.33 11.74
C ALA A 36 0.83 3.57 10.40
N LEU A 37 -0.32 3.03 10.00
CA LEU A 37 -0.50 2.35 8.71
C LEU A 37 -0.30 3.32 7.53
N ALA A 38 -0.81 4.54 7.65
CA ALA A 38 -0.59 5.57 6.64
C ALA A 38 0.89 5.95 6.50
N GLN A 39 1.57 6.16 7.63
CA GLN A 39 3.01 6.45 7.62
C GLN A 39 3.85 5.28 7.07
N PHE A 40 3.48 4.05 7.42
CA PHE A 40 4.11 2.86 6.86
C PHE A 40 3.93 2.78 5.33
N ALA A 41 2.71 3.01 4.83
CA ALA A 41 2.43 3.01 3.39
C ALA A 41 3.21 4.11 2.65
N ILE A 42 3.29 5.32 3.23
CA ILE A 42 4.08 6.43 2.68
C ILE A 42 5.56 6.05 2.61
N GLY A 43 6.12 5.51 3.70
CA GLY A 43 7.52 5.09 3.75
C GLY A 43 7.84 3.98 2.75
N LEU A 44 6.94 3.01 2.61
CA LEU A 44 7.09 1.92 1.63
C LEU A 44 7.02 2.45 0.19
N LEU A 45 6.13 3.40 -0.10
CA LEU A 45 6.05 4.03 -1.41
C LEU A 45 7.29 4.87 -1.71
N SER A 46 7.68 5.79 -0.81
CA SER A 46 8.78 6.71 -1.05
C SER A 46 10.16 6.05 -1.10
N THR A 47 10.35 4.92 -0.42
CA THR A 47 11.62 4.16 -0.42
C THR A 47 11.84 3.40 -1.72
N HIS A 48 10.76 2.93 -2.37
CA HIS A 48 10.85 2.00 -3.51
C HIS A 48 10.39 2.60 -4.84
N ALA A 49 9.61 3.69 -4.81
CA ALA A 49 9.18 4.35 -6.03
C ALA A 49 10.41 4.90 -6.79
N PRO A 50 10.58 4.57 -8.08
CA PRO A 50 11.72 5.03 -8.88
C PRO A 50 11.52 6.48 -9.37
N LEU A 51 10.92 7.34 -8.54
CA LEU A 51 10.60 8.72 -8.85
C LEU A 51 11.65 9.67 -8.29
N ASN A 52 12.17 10.54 -9.14
CA ASN A 52 13.35 11.35 -8.79
C ASN A 52 13.03 12.85 -8.68
N ASN A 53 11.85 13.28 -9.08
CA ASN A 53 11.50 14.70 -9.11
C ASN A 53 10.01 14.96 -8.83
N ALA A 54 9.68 16.21 -8.51
CA ALA A 54 8.33 16.63 -8.16
C ALA A 54 7.30 16.46 -9.29
N ARG A 55 7.70 16.57 -10.57
CA ARG A 55 6.78 16.37 -11.70
C ARG A 55 6.34 14.92 -11.83
N ASP A 56 7.22 13.97 -11.53
CA ASP A 56 6.86 12.56 -11.54
C ASP A 56 5.77 12.29 -10.49
N TRP A 57 5.91 12.89 -9.29
CA TRP A 57 4.91 12.80 -8.22
C TRP A 57 3.59 13.48 -8.59
N GLU A 58 3.62 14.65 -9.23
CA GLU A 58 2.41 15.32 -9.75
C GLU A 58 1.68 14.45 -10.77
N SER A 59 2.41 13.84 -11.71
CA SER A 59 1.82 12.94 -12.71
C SER A 59 1.10 11.76 -12.05
N TRP A 60 1.66 11.22 -10.95
CA TRP A 60 1.06 10.10 -10.24
C TRP A 60 -0.12 10.47 -9.36
N PHE A 61 -0.19 11.73 -8.91
CA PHE A 61 -1.40 12.21 -8.25
C PHE A 61 -2.62 12.15 -9.19
N VAL A 62 -2.41 12.34 -10.50
CA VAL A 62 -3.45 12.22 -11.53
C VAL A 62 -3.66 10.76 -11.95
N SER A 63 -2.57 10.02 -12.15
CA SER A 63 -2.59 8.63 -12.62
C SER A 63 -1.74 7.75 -11.71
N PRO A 64 -2.31 7.25 -10.59
CA PRO A 64 -1.56 6.43 -9.65
C PRO A 64 -1.13 5.09 -10.26
N PRO A 65 -0.06 4.46 -9.75
CA PRO A 65 0.37 3.14 -10.19
C PRO A 65 -0.65 2.07 -9.82
N ASP A 66 -0.77 1.04 -10.66
CA ASP A 66 -1.58 -0.13 -10.36
C ASP A 66 -0.90 -1.11 -9.39
N ALA A 67 -1.64 -2.13 -8.97
CA ALA A 67 -1.17 -3.08 -7.97
C ALA A 67 0.03 -3.89 -8.45
N SER A 68 0.08 -4.24 -9.74
CA SER A 68 1.22 -4.94 -10.35
C SER A 68 2.48 -4.09 -10.36
N THR A 69 2.33 -2.80 -10.64
CA THR A 69 3.41 -1.81 -10.63
C THR A 69 3.97 -1.64 -9.23
N LEU A 70 3.11 -1.44 -8.23
CA LEU A 70 3.50 -1.41 -6.82
C LEU A 70 4.23 -2.69 -6.40
N GLN A 71 3.66 -3.85 -6.74
CA GLN A 71 4.26 -5.14 -6.42
C GLN A 71 5.65 -5.30 -7.06
N SER A 72 5.86 -4.77 -8.26
CA SER A 72 7.15 -4.83 -8.96
C SER A 72 8.26 -4.10 -8.20
N TRP A 73 7.97 -2.96 -7.57
CA TRP A 73 8.97 -2.18 -6.83
C TRP A 73 9.40 -2.82 -5.51
N TRP A 74 8.55 -3.67 -4.94
CA TRP A 74 8.83 -4.29 -3.65
C TRP A 74 9.36 -5.72 -3.74
N ARG A 75 9.47 -6.29 -4.95
CA ARG A 75 9.91 -7.69 -5.17
C ARG A 75 11.17 -8.04 -4.39
N ASP A 76 12.17 -7.17 -4.42
CA ASP A 76 13.47 -7.43 -3.79
C ASP A 76 13.45 -7.24 -2.27
N SER A 77 12.39 -6.67 -1.72
CA SER A 77 12.24 -6.38 -0.28
C SER A 77 11.24 -7.27 0.43
N VAL A 78 10.53 -8.15 -0.29
CA VAL A 78 9.53 -9.07 0.28
C VAL A 78 10.10 -9.88 1.45
N ALA A 79 11.36 -10.32 1.35
CA ALA A 79 12.03 -11.11 2.38
C ALA A 79 12.15 -10.39 3.74
N HIS A 80 12.14 -9.05 3.75
CA HIS A 80 12.19 -8.25 4.97
C HIS A 80 10.81 -8.07 5.64
N PHE A 81 9.73 -8.43 4.94
CA PHE A 81 8.36 -8.30 5.41
C PHE A 81 7.67 -9.65 5.54
N VAL A 82 8.37 -10.65 6.09
CA VAL A 82 7.80 -11.96 6.41
C VAL A 82 7.40 -11.98 7.87
N TYR A 83 6.11 -12.19 8.15
CA TYR A 83 5.60 -12.37 9.51
C TYR A 83 4.91 -13.73 9.61
N GLY A 84 5.36 -14.58 10.54
CA GLY A 84 4.81 -15.94 10.70
C GLY A 84 5.04 -16.88 9.52
N GLY A 85 6.01 -16.59 8.64
CA GLY A 85 6.31 -17.39 7.44
C GLY A 85 5.63 -16.89 6.16
N GLU A 86 4.72 -15.91 6.26
CA GLU A 86 3.97 -15.36 5.12
C GLU A 86 4.48 -13.96 4.75
N PRO A 87 4.68 -13.66 3.44
CA PRO A 87 5.11 -12.34 2.98
C PRO A 87 3.97 -11.32 3.00
N LEU A 88 4.22 -10.15 3.56
CA LEU A 88 3.26 -9.05 3.67
C LEU A 88 2.92 -8.41 2.32
N CYS A 89 3.86 -8.41 1.38
CA CYS A 89 3.78 -7.62 0.13
C CYS A 89 3.23 -8.39 -1.08
N LEU A 90 2.80 -9.64 -0.90
CA LEU A 90 2.20 -10.42 -1.98
C LEU A 90 0.68 -10.43 -1.83
N ALA A 91 -0.02 -10.18 -2.94
CA ALA A 91 -1.46 -10.40 -3.02
C ALA A 91 -1.76 -11.88 -2.72
N ARG A 92 -2.77 -12.13 -1.88
CA ARG A 92 -3.26 -13.49 -1.65
C ARG A 92 -4.02 -13.94 -2.91
N SER A 93 -3.52 -14.98 -3.57
CA SER A 93 -4.16 -15.65 -4.72
C SER A 93 -5.44 -16.37 -4.31
#